data_AF-A0A2I0P6M6-F1
#
_entry.id   AF-A0A2I0P6M6-F1
#
_cell.length_a   1.000
_cell.length_b   1.000
_cell.length_c   1.000
_cell.angle_alpha   90.00
_cell.angle_beta   90.00
_cell.angle_gamma   90.00
#
_symmetry.space_group_name_H-M   'P 1'
#
loop_
_entity.id
_entity.type
_entity.pdbx_description
1 polymer ?
#
loop_
_entity_poly.entity_id
_entity_poly.type
_entity_poly.pdbx_seq_one_letter_code
_entity_poly.pdbx_strand_id
1 'polypeptide(L)'
;MTADQADEVMAGYLLKGGKMLAKSCKVCGYPLFEYKGETQCVICPLAAPGGTLPEPEQAAPARQPEQSPAPVAREPQGRVTEELERTIVHLCERIRSEQRAGECLTLMTAVERGTEALARLGQR
;
A
#
# COMPACT_ATOMS: atom_id res chain seq x y z
N MET A 1 -9.55 -3.99 6.29
CA MET A 1 -9.41 -5.45 6.12
C MET A 1 -9.24 -6.06 7.48
N THR A 2 -10.15 -6.96 7.88
CA THR A 2 -9.97 -7.84 9.04
C THR A 2 -9.26 -9.12 8.61
N ALA A 3 -8.79 -9.93 9.57
CA ALA A 3 -8.16 -11.22 9.27
C ALA A 3 -9.13 -12.17 8.54
N ASP A 4 -10.37 -12.27 9.01
CA ASP A 4 -11.40 -13.12 8.39
C ASP A 4 -11.68 -12.73 6.93
N GLN A 5 -11.73 -11.43 6.64
CA GLN A 5 -11.90 -10.92 5.26
C GLN A 5 -10.69 -11.24 4.38
N ALA A 6 -9.47 -11.22 4.93
CA ALA A 6 -8.27 -11.59 4.19
C ALA A 6 -8.27 -13.08 3.83
N ASP A 7 -8.71 -13.93 4.75
CA ASP A 7 -8.81 -15.37 4.54
C ASP A 7 -9.84 -15.73 3.46
N GLU A 8 -11.01 -15.07 3.47
CA GLU A 8 -12.03 -15.23 2.41
C GLU A 8 -11.48 -14.86 1.02
N VAL A 9 -10.76 -13.74 0.92
CA VAL A 9 -10.15 -13.30 -0.35
C VAL A 9 -9.08 -14.29 -0.82
N MET A 10 -8.20 -14.74 0.07
CA MET A 10 -7.16 -15.71 -0.23
C MET A 10 -7.74 -17.05 -0.69
N ALA A 11 -8.76 -17.56 0.01
CA ALA A 11 -9.47 -18.77 -0.37
C ALA A 11 -10.11 -18.64 -1.77
N GLY A 12 -10.77 -17.50 -2.04
CA GLY A 12 -11.34 -17.22 -3.35
C GLY A 12 -10.30 -17.21 -4.49
N TYR A 13 -9.07 -16.78 -4.22
CA TYR A 13 -7.99 -16.79 -5.20
C TYR A 13 -7.44 -18.21 -5.47
N LEU A 14 -7.33 -19.05 -4.43
CA LEU A 14 -6.96 -20.46 -4.58
C LEU A 14 -7.98 -21.22 -5.44
N LEU A 15 -9.28 -20.99 -5.19
CA LEU A 15 -10.36 -21.63 -5.95
C LEU A 15 -10.37 -21.23 -7.43
N LYS A 16 -9.87 -20.03 -7.77
CA LYS A 16 -9.68 -19.59 -9.17
C LYS A 16 -8.47 -20.23 -9.85
N GLY A 17 -7.67 -21.01 -9.12
CA GLY A 17 -6.41 -21.61 -9.59
C GLY A 17 -5.17 -20.76 -9.30
N GLY A 18 -5.27 -19.77 -8.42
CA GLY A 18 -4.10 -19.03 -7.92
C GLY A 18 -3.23 -19.90 -7.02
N LYS A 19 -1.91 -19.71 -7.09
CA LYS A 19 -0.93 -20.41 -6.27
C LYS A 19 -0.41 -19.47 -5.18
N MET A 20 -0.55 -19.87 -3.92
CA MET A 20 0.08 -19.18 -2.80
C MET A 20 1.60 -19.43 -2.83
N LEU A 21 2.39 -18.37 -2.70
CA LEU A 21 3.85 -18.42 -2.67
C LEU A 21 4.36 -18.34 -1.24
N ALA A 22 5.56 -18.90 -0.98
CA ALA A 22 6.25 -18.76 0.30
C ALA A 22 6.73 -17.32 0.60
N LYS A 23 6.70 -16.43 -0.40
CA LYS A 23 7.05 -15.03 -0.25
C LYS A 23 5.87 -14.24 0.30
N SER A 24 6.12 -13.38 1.29
CA SER A 24 5.11 -12.48 1.86
C SER A 24 5.18 -11.08 1.26
N CYS A 25 4.04 -10.40 1.23
CA CYS A 25 3.95 -8.99 0.88
C CYS A 25 4.68 -8.13 1.92
N LYS A 26 5.54 -7.21 1.46
CA LYS A 26 6.29 -6.30 2.33
C LYS A 26 5.42 -5.22 3.00
N VAL A 27 4.17 -5.07 2.56
CA VAL A 27 3.24 -4.04 3.06
C VAL A 27 2.32 -4.61 4.13
N CYS A 28 1.66 -5.73 3.88
CA CYS A 28 0.70 -6.32 4.82
C CYS A 28 1.17 -7.62 5.48
N GLY A 29 2.29 -8.21 5.06
CA GLY A 29 2.81 -9.47 5.62
C GLY A 29 2.12 -10.74 5.12
N TYR A 30 0.96 -10.64 4.44
CA TYR A 30 0.27 -11.80 3.88
C TYR A 30 1.03 -12.42 2.70
N PRO A 31 0.87 -13.74 2.44
CA PRO A 31 1.50 -14.41 1.31
C PRO A 31 1.18 -13.76 -0.04
N LEU A 32 2.15 -13.77 -0.95
CA LEU A 32 1.94 -13.40 -2.35
C LEU A 32 1.28 -14.56 -3.10
N PHE A 33 0.54 -14.22 -4.14
CA PHE A 33 -0.13 -15.18 -5.01
C PHE A 33 0.36 -15.04 -6.44
N GLU A 34 0.53 -16.18 -7.11
CA GLU A 34 0.75 -16.26 -8.55
C GLU A 34 -0.53 -16.69 -9.24
N TYR A 35 -1.01 -15.90 -10.20
CA TYR A 35 -2.17 -16.26 -11.01
C TYR A 35 -1.91 -15.87 -12.46
N LYS A 36 -2.07 -16.82 -13.38
CA LYS A 36 -1.78 -16.63 -14.82
C LYS A 36 -0.35 -16.09 -15.09
N GLY A 37 0.62 -16.47 -14.26
CA GLY A 37 2.03 -16.04 -14.36
C GLY A 37 2.35 -14.70 -13.72
N GLU A 38 1.36 -14.00 -13.15
CA GLU A 38 1.56 -12.73 -12.46
C GLU A 38 1.58 -12.94 -10.94
N THR A 39 2.65 -12.45 -10.29
CA THR A 39 2.78 -12.49 -8.83
C THR A 39 2.32 -11.17 -8.21
N GLN A 40 1.32 -11.22 -7.34
CA GLN A 40 0.76 -10.04 -6.69
C GLN A 40 0.26 -10.32 -5.27
N CYS A 41 0.11 -9.26 -4.48
CA CYS A 41 -0.64 -9.33 -3.23
C CYS A 41 -2.13 -9.18 -3.55
N VAL A 42 -2.96 -10.08 -3.04
CA VAL A 42 -4.42 -10.05 -3.24
C VAL A 42 -5.16 -9.26 -2.16
N ILE A 43 -4.44 -8.82 -1.12
CA ILE A 43 -5.00 -8.09 0.03
C ILE A 43 -4.75 -6.58 -0.09
N CYS A 44 -3.59 -6.17 -0.58
CA CYS A 44 -3.26 -4.75 -0.74
C CYS A 44 -3.87 -4.18 -2.03
N PRO A 45 -4.48 -2.98 -1.99
CA PRO A 45 -4.99 -2.29 -3.18
C PRO A 45 -3.89 -1.60 -4.01
N LEU A 46 -2.61 -1.89 -3.77
CA LEU A 46 -1.50 -1.22 -4.45
C LEU A 46 -1.40 -1.76 -5.89
N ALA A 47 -1.59 -0.87 -6.86
CA ALA A 47 -1.33 -1.14 -8.27
C ALA A 47 0.08 -1.72 -8.44
N ALA A 48 0.18 -2.89 -9.07
CA ALA A 48 1.45 -3.54 -9.39
C ALA A 48 2.36 -2.57 -10.18
N PRO A 49 3.69 -2.68 -10.03
CA PRO A 49 4.38 -3.51 -11.01
C PRO A 49 5.60 -4.28 -10.46
N GLY A 50 5.95 -5.34 -11.20
CA GLY A 50 7.34 -5.72 -11.40
C GLY A 50 7.83 -6.90 -10.58
N GLY A 51 7.76 -8.10 -11.19
CA GLY A 51 8.57 -9.22 -10.74
C GLY A 51 10.05 -8.88 -10.80
N THR A 52 10.79 -9.36 -9.81
CA THR A 52 12.16 -9.87 -9.94
C THR A 52 12.41 -10.74 -8.72
N LEU A 53 12.52 -12.04 -8.95
CA LEU A 53 13.28 -12.93 -8.08
C LEU A 53 14.73 -12.44 -8.05
N PRO A 54 15.38 -12.31 -6.89
CA PRO A 54 16.79 -12.60 -6.80
C PRO A 54 16.92 -14.01 -6.21
N GLU A 55 17.29 -14.93 -7.08
CA GLU A 55 18.02 -16.14 -6.73
C GLU A 55 19.34 -15.70 -6.06
N PRO A 56 19.72 -16.23 -4.89
CA PRO A 56 20.97 -15.87 -4.25
C PRO A 56 22.10 -16.70 -4.88
N GLU A 57 22.79 -16.16 -5.87
CA GLU A 57 24.11 -16.66 -6.28
C GLU A 57 25.17 -15.57 -6.12
N GLN A 58 26.17 -15.91 -5.32
CA GLN A 58 27.31 -15.10 -4.92
C GLN A 58 28.30 -14.94 -6.08
N ALA A 59 28.84 -13.73 -6.30
CA ALA A 59 30.29 -13.46 -6.31
C ALA A 59 30.60 -12.01 -6.78
N ALA A 60 31.03 -11.18 -5.82
CA ALA A 60 32.19 -10.26 -5.84
C ALA A 60 32.43 -9.19 -6.97
N PRO A 61 33.20 -8.12 -6.67
CA PRO A 61 32.85 -6.74 -7.04
C PRO A 61 33.81 -6.07 -8.04
N ALA A 62 33.37 -5.00 -8.73
CA ALA A 62 34.24 -3.90 -9.16
C ALA A 62 33.47 -2.68 -9.74
N ARG A 63 33.66 -1.53 -9.06
CA ARG A 63 33.91 -0.17 -9.60
C ARG A 63 32.73 0.70 -10.09
N GLN A 64 32.46 1.74 -9.29
CA GLN A 64 31.95 3.09 -9.69
C GLN A 64 33.09 3.89 -10.40
N PRO A 65 32.94 5.16 -10.90
CA PRO A 65 31.84 6.18 -10.80
C PRO A 65 31.44 6.77 -12.19
N GLU A 66 30.38 7.59 -12.39
CA GLU A 66 30.34 9.06 -12.20
C GLU A 66 28.93 9.66 -12.52
N GLN A 67 28.33 10.33 -11.53
CA GLN A 67 27.72 11.69 -11.53
C GLN A 67 26.78 12.17 -12.68
N SER A 68 25.45 12.28 -12.40
CA SER A 68 24.65 13.53 -12.15
C SER A 68 23.99 14.16 -13.40
N PRO A 69 22.81 14.84 -13.35
CA PRO A 69 22.28 15.65 -12.24
C PRO A 69 20.93 15.18 -11.66
N ALA A 70 20.79 15.38 -10.35
CA ALA A 70 19.57 15.19 -9.59
C ALA A 70 18.43 16.13 -10.04
N PRO A 71 17.18 15.65 -10.15
CA PRO A 71 16.06 16.51 -9.82
C PRO A 71 16.04 16.65 -8.30
N VAL A 72 16.01 17.88 -7.82
CA VAL A 72 15.82 18.20 -6.41
C VAL A 72 14.55 17.49 -5.95
N ALA A 73 14.73 16.38 -5.23
CA ALA A 73 13.65 15.60 -4.66
C ALA A 73 12.96 16.49 -3.61
N ARG A 74 11.87 17.15 -4.00
CA ARG A 74 10.90 17.62 -3.02
C ARG A 74 10.48 16.40 -2.20
N GLU A 75 10.67 16.56 -0.91
CA GLU A 75 10.97 15.52 0.05
C GLU A 75 9.82 14.50 0.22
N PRO A 76 10.11 13.31 0.78
CA PRO A 76 9.11 12.30 1.15
C PRO A 76 7.89 12.87 1.90
N GLN A 77 8.07 13.98 2.62
CA GLN A 77 7.04 14.65 3.41
C GLN A 77 5.96 15.33 2.55
N GLY A 78 6.33 15.93 1.41
CA GLY A 78 5.36 16.52 0.48
C GLY A 78 4.42 15.46 -0.09
N ARG A 79 4.98 14.32 -0.51
CA ARG A 79 4.21 13.17 -0.98
C ARG A 79 3.29 12.60 0.08
N VAL A 80 3.73 12.54 1.35
CA VAL A 80 2.87 12.07 2.46
C VAL A 80 1.73 13.04 2.73
N THR A 81 1.99 14.34 2.67
CA THR A 81 0.98 15.39 2.86
C THR A 81 -0.10 15.29 1.77
N GLU A 82 0.31 15.20 0.50
CA GLU A 82 -0.59 15.05 -0.64
C GLU A 82 -1.46 13.79 -0.54
N GLU A 83 -0.88 12.65 -0.17
CA GLU A 83 -1.64 11.39 -0.03
C GLU A 83 -2.61 11.44 1.16
N LEU A 84 -2.25 12.14 2.24
CA LEU A 84 -3.11 12.32 3.39
C LEU A 84 -4.29 13.25 3.05
N GLU A 85 -4.06 14.33 2.32
CA GLU A 85 -5.11 15.22 1.80
C GLU A 85 -6.09 14.46 0.90
N ARG A 86 -5.59 13.67 -0.06
CA ARG A 86 -6.42 12.85 -0.95
C ARG A 86 -7.26 11.85 -0.18
N THR A 87 -6.69 11.24 0.86
CA THR A 87 -7.41 10.29 1.73
C THR A 87 -8.52 10.99 2.51
N ILE A 88 -8.25 12.16 3.08
CA ILE A 88 -9.26 12.95 3.82
C ILE A 88 -10.43 13.31 2.91
N VAL A 89 -10.16 13.78 1.69
CA VAL A 89 -11.21 14.07 0.71
C VAL A 89 -12.05 12.83 0.45
N HIS A 90 -11.42 11.68 0.15
CA HIS A 90 -12.11 10.43 -0.11
C HIS A 90 -12.99 9.98 1.07
N LEU A 91 -12.51 10.12 2.31
CA LEU A 91 -13.29 9.80 3.51
C LEU A 91 -14.51 10.71 3.65
N CYS A 92 -14.35 12.01 3.42
CA CYS A 92 -15.47 12.97 3.39
C CYS A 92 -16.52 12.57 2.35
N GLU A 93 -16.11 12.08 1.18
CA GLU A 93 -17.06 11.62 0.17
C GLU A 93 -17.85 10.40 0.62
N ARG A 94 -17.16 9.42 1.21
CA ARG A 94 -17.78 8.19 1.73
C ARG A 94 -18.78 8.47 2.84
N ILE A 95 -18.49 9.41 3.74
CA ILE A 95 -19.37 9.81 4.85
C ILE A 95 -20.74 10.26 4.34
N ARG A 96 -20.80 10.98 3.21
CA ARG A 96 -22.06 11.53 2.67
C ARG A 96 -23.10 10.46 2.33
N SER A 97 -22.68 9.23 2.06
CA SER A 97 -23.54 8.11 1.70
C SER A 97 -23.58 7.00 2.76
N GLU A 98 -22.88 7.17 3.89
CA GLU A 98 -22.78 6.13 4.91
C GLU A 98 -24.07 6.06 5.75
N GLN A 99 -24.73 4.90 5.74
CA GLN A 99 -26.01 4.69 6.43
C GLN A 99 -25.82 4.15 7.84
N ARG A 100 -24.68 3.51 8.11
CA ARG A 100 -24.40 2.89 9.40
C ARG A 100 -23.79 3.94 10.33
N ALA A 101 -24.54 4.35 11.35
CA ALA A 101 -24.11 5.39 12.29
C ALA A 101 -22.71 5.13 12.91
N GLY A 102 -22.41 3.88 13.26
CA GLY A 102 -21.09 3.51 13.80
C GLY A 102 -19.95 3.65 12.78
N GLU A 103 -20.21 3.33 11.51
CA GLU A 103 -19.22 3.54 10.44
C GLU A 103 -19.05 5.02 10.14
N CYS A 104 -20.15 5.78 10.11
CA CYS A 104 -20.12 7.23 9.93
C CYS A 104 -19.28 7.91 11.01
N LEU A 105 -19.48 7.56 12.29
CA LEU A 105 -18.66 8.06 13.39
C LEU A 105 -17.18 7.69 13.21
N THR A 106 -16.89 6.44 12.87
CA THR A 106 -15.51 5.97 12.65
C THR A 106 -14.82 6.77 11.53
N LEU A 107 -15.52 7.02 10.43
CA LEU A 107 -15.00 7.81 9.31
C LEU A 107 -14.77 9.27 9.70
N MET A 108 -15.72 9.88 10.44
CA MET A 108 -15.58 11.25 10.93
C MET A 108 -14.37 11.42 11.86
N THR A 109 -14.14 10.47 12.78
CA THR A 109 -12.94 10.45 13.63
C THR A 109 -11.66 10.26 12.82
N ALA A 110 -11.69 9.46 11.75
CA ALA A 110 -10.52 9.31 10.86
C ALA A 110 -10.19 10.61 10.13
N VAL A 111 -11.21 11.34 9.65
CA VAL A 111 -11.05 12.68 9.04
C VAL A 111 -10.44 13.66 10.03
N GLU A 112 -10.99 13.75 11.24
CA GLU A 112 -10.46 14.62 12.31
C GLU A 112 -8.97 14.37 12.55
N ARG A 113 -8.58 13.11 12.81
CA ARG A 113 -7.18 12.72 13.02
C ARG A 113 -6.28 13.03 11.82
N GLY A 114 -6.79 12.84 10.61
CA GLY A 114 -6.07 13.18 9.37
C GLY A 114 -5.79 14.68 9.28
N THR A 115 -6.79 15.51 9.56
CA THR A 115 -6.64 16.98 9.54
C THR A 115 -5.68 17.48 10.61
N GLU A 116 -5.70 16.90 11.82
CA GLU A 116 -4.71 17.20 12.85
C GLU A 116 -3.29 16.84 12.41
N ALA A 117 -3.11 15.69 11.76
CA ALA A 117 -1.82 15.26 11.26
C ALA A 117 -1.30 16.22 10.17
N LEU A 118 -2.15 16.67 9.25
CA LEU A 118 -1.79 17.70 8.27
C LEU A 118 -1.36 19.02 8.93
N ALA A 119 -2.12 19.48 9.93
CA ALA A 119 -1.78 20.71 10.65
C ALA A 119 -0.39 20.63 11.32
N ARG A 120 -0.01 19.45 11.84
CA ARG A 120 1.32 19.22 12.43
C ARG A 120 2.45 19.15 11.39
N LEU A 121 2.16 18.68 10.18
CA LEU A 121 3.12 18.63 9.08
C LEU A 121 3.38 20.03 8.50
N GLY A 122 2.35 20.88 8.41
CA GLY A 122 2.46 22.26 7.90
C GLY A 122 3.09 23.27 8.86
N GLN A 123 3.38 22.89 10.11
CA GLN A 123 4.04 23.73 11.12
C GLN A 123 5.58 23.53 11.19
N ARG A 124 6.15 22.69 10.32
CA ARG A 124 7.60 22.41 10.24
C ARG A 124 8.22 23.13 9.05
#